data_AF-W7Y5V8-F1
#
_entry.id   AF-W7Y5V8-F1
#
_cell.length_a   1.000
_cell.length_b   1.000
_cell.length_c   1.000
_cell.angle_alpha   90.00
_cell.angle_beta   90.00
_cell.angle_gamma   90.00
#
_symmetry.space_group_name_H-M   'P 1'
#
loop_
_entity.id
_entity.type
_entity.pdbx_description
1 polymer ?
#
loop_
_entity_poly.entity_id
_entity_poly.type
_entity_poly.pdbx_seq_one_letter_code
_entity_poly.pdbx_strand_id
1 'polypeptide(L)'
;MGGLKVLPSLSVDECILQSTDVLVLPGGNTWTEAIHEPILKKASTSLKEGAVVAAICGATMGLAKMGLLDSRRHTSNNLEYMKMICPHYIGESYYEMEPAVTDGNLVTASGIAPLEFTMHVLKVLDVFAPETLQSWFNLYQTHEPRYFFELMSTIK
;
A
#
# COMPACT_ATOMS: atom_id res chain seq x y z
N MET A 1 -11.45 8.56 14.00
CA MET A 1 -10.93 7.20 13.75
C MET A 1 -11.47 6.26 14.81
N GLY A 2 -11.65 4.97 14.51
CA GLY A 2 -12.55 4.02 15.22
C GLY A 2 -12.34 3.76 16.72
N GLY A 3 -11.48 4.52 17.41
CA GLY A 3 -11.38 4.54 18.87
C GLY A 3 -10.61 3.37 19.50
N LEU A 4 -10.16 2.40 18.69
CA LEU A 4 -9.34 1.29 19.17
C LEU A 4 -7.99 1.81 19.70
N LYS A 5 -7.65 1.40 20.92
CA LYS A 5 -6.33 1.64 21.50
C LYS A 5 -5.43 0.44 21.17
N VAL A 6 -4.31 0.70 20.51
CA VAL A 6 -3.35 -0.33 20.08
C VAL A 6 -2.05 -0.12 20.83
N LEU A 7 -1.49 -1.21 21.38
CA LEU A 7 -0.15 -1.21 21.97
C LEU A 7 0.84 -1.66 20.88
N PRO A 8 1.81 -0.81 20.47
CA PRO A 8 2.84 -1.22 19.51
C PRO A 8 3.68 -2.37 20.06
N SER A 9 3.95 -3.38 19.23
CA SER A 9 4.83 -4.49 19.60
C SER A 9 6.31 -4.14 19.50
N LEU A 10 6.66 -3.17 18.64
CA LEU A 10 8.02 -2.71 18.36
C LEU A 10 8.00 -1.21 18.10
N SER A 11 9.11 -0.54 18.40
CA SER A 11 9.39 0.83 17.95
C SER A 11 9.89 0.86 16.50
N VAL A 12 9.96 2.06 15.90
CA VAL A 12 10.53 2.24 14.56
C VAL A 12 12.02 1.88 14.55
N ASP A 13 12.76 2.15 15.62
CA ASP A 13 14.19 1.89 15.70
C ASP A 13 14.51 0.40 15.81
N GLU A 14 13.65 -0.36 16.51
CA GLU A 14 13.76 -1.82 16.64
C GLU A 14 13.31 -2.57 15.38
N CYS A 15 12.52 -1.93 14.51
CA CYS A 15 12.01 -2.53 13.29
C CYS A 15 13.11 -2.63 12.23
N ILE A 16 13.63 -3.83 12.00
CA ILE A 16 14.59 -4.14 10.94
C ILE A 16 13.81 -4.83 9.80
N LEU A 17 13.86 -4.26 8.60
CA LEU A 17 13.20 -4.79 7.41
C LEU A 17 14.23 -5.40 6.47
N GLN A 18 13.99 -6.62 6.03
CA GLN A 18 14.74 -7.36 5.03
C GLN A 18 14.05 -7.27 3.67
N SER A 19 14.76 -7.63 2.59
CA SER A 19 14.23 -7.60 1.22
C SER A 19 12.96 -8.45 1.00
N THR A 20 12.72 -9.45 1.86
CA THR A 20 11.53 -10.32 1.82
C THR A 20 10.36 -9.79 2.63
N ASP A 21 10.53 -8.68 3.36
CA ASP A 21 9.53 -8.16 4.27
C ASP A 21 8.59 -7.17 3.57
N VAL A 22 7.46 -6.90 4.24
CA VAL A 22 6.48 -5.90 3.82
C VAL A 22 6.27 -4.85 4.92
N LEU A 23 6.32 -3.58 4.52
CA LEU A 23 5.91 -2.44 5.32
C LEU A 23 4.56 -1.92 4.83
N VAL A 24 3.51 -2.12 5.64
CA VAL A 24 2.16 -1.62 5.34
C VAL A 24 1.94 -0.28 6.04
N LEU A 25 1.67 0.77 5.26
CA LEU A 25 1.41 2.13 5.73
C LEU A 25 -0.10 2.45 5.54
N PRO A 26 -0.90 2.43 6.62
CA PRO A 26 -2.35 2.65 6.52
C PRO A 26 -2.70 4.13 6.37
N GLY A 27 -3.93 4.39 5.93
CA GLY A 27 -4.49 5.74 5.89
C GLY A 27 -4.52 6.42 7.27
N GLY A 28 -4.45 7.74 7.26
CA GLY A 28 -4.53 8.58 8.45
C GLY A 28 -4.52 10.06 8.05
N ASN A 29 -4.95 10.93 8.95
CA ASN A 29 -4.99 12.38 8.71
C ASN A 29 -3.74 13.13 9.20
N THR A 30 -2.75 12.44 9.74
CA THR A 30 -1.56 13.03 10.38
C THR A 30 -0.28 12.85 9.55
N TRP A 31 -0.33 12.23 8.36
CA TRP A 31 0.85 11.84 7.58
C TRP A 31 1.79 12.97 7.15
N THR A 32 1.34 14.22 7.22
CA THR A 32 2.18 15.41 6.95
C THR A 32 3.01 15.86 8.14
N GLU A 33 2.70 15.38 9.35
CA GLU A 33 3.38 15.73 10.59
C GLU A 33 4.80 15.13 10.68
N ALA A 34 5.69 15.82 11.41
CA ALA A 34 7.10 15.42 11.52
C ALA A 34 7.31 14.08 12.26
N ILE A 35 6.34 13.66 13.09
CA ILE A 35 6.41 12.39 13.84
C ILE A 35 6.56 11.17 12.92
N HIS A 36 6.12 11.26 11.66
CA HIS A 36 6.20 10.17 10.69
C HIS A 36 7.49 10.16 9.87
N GLU A 37 8.35 11.18 9.98
CA GLU A 37 9.61 11.21 9.22
C GLU A 37 10.50 9.96 9.43
N PRO A 38 10.64 9.40 10.65
CA PRO A 38 11.44 8.20 10.85
C PRO A 38 10.94 6.99 10.04
N ILE A 39 9.62 6.73 10.05
CA ILE A 39 9.05 5.60 9.31
C ILE A 39 9.06 5.84 7.80
N LEU A 40 8.91 7.09 7.34
CA LEU A 40 9.01 7.45 5.93
C LEU A 40 10.45 7.33 5.40
N LYS A 41 11.46 7.68 6.20
CA LYS A 41 12.87 7.42 5.89
C LYS A 41 13.14 5.92 5.81
N LYS A 42 12.58 5.13 6.74
CA LYS A 42 12.67 3.67 6.70
C LYS A 42 12.03 3.11 5.42
N ALA A 43 10.84 3.56 5.04
CA ALA A 43 10.20 3.18 3.77
C ALA A 43 11.08 3.48 2.55
N SER A 44 11.75 4.64 2.52
CA SER A 44 12.70 4.99 1.46
C SER A 44 13.86 3.98 1.37
N THR A 45 14.46 3.62 2.51
CA THR A 45 15.56 2.66 2.57
C THR A 45 15.08 1.25 2.19
N SER A 46 13.95 0.81 2.74
CA SER A 46 13.32 -0.48 2.44
C SER A 46 13.03 -0.67 0.96
N LEU A 47 12.53 0.36 0.27
CA LEU A 47 12.33 0.32 -1.18
C LEU A 47 13.63 0.12 -1.95
N LYS A 48 14.75 0.70 -1.50
CA LYS A 48 16.08 0.53 -2.12
C LYS A 48 16.65 -0.86 -1.86
N GLU A 49 16.37 -1.43 -0.69
CA GLU A 49 16.85 -2.74 -0.26
C GLU A 49 15.97 -3.90 -0.77
N GLY A 50 14.90 -3.61 -1.49
CA GLY A 50 14.05 -4.59 -2.17
C GLY A 50 12.81 -5.00 -1.38
N ALA A 51 12.65 -4.56 -0.14
CA ALA A 51 11.46 -4.83 0.66
C ALA A 51 10.22 -4.18 0.03
N VAL A 52 9.05 -4.77 0.27
CA VAL A 52 7.79 -4.24 -0.23
C VAL A 52 7.33 -3.09 0.66
N VAL A 53 6.96 -1.96 0.07
CA VAL A 53 6.24 -0.88 0.77
C VAL A 53 4.85 -0.76 0.16
N ALA A 54 3.83 -0.89 1.00
CA ALA A 54 2.43 -0.84 0.60
C ALA A 54 1.72 0.29 1.33
N ALA A 55 1.35 1.36 0.62
CA ALA A 55 0.73 2.56 1.19
C ALA A 55 -0.68 2.79 0.65
N ILE A 56 -1.63 3.07 1.55
CA ILE A 56 -3.03 3.32 1.17
C ILE A 56 -3.54 4.64 1.75
N CYS A 57 -4.40 5.33 1.01
CA CYS A 57 -5.07 6.56 1.46
C CYS A 57 -4.05 7.65 1.84
N GLY A 58 -4.19 8.31 3.00
CA GLY A 58 -3.28 9.38 3.42
C GLY A 58 -1.79 8.99 3.49
N ALA A 59 -1.45 7.71 3.62
CA ALA A 59 -0.06 7.27 3.58
C ALA A 59 0.63 7.59 2.25
N THR A 60 -0.11 7.59 1.13
CA THR A 60 0.45 7.98 -0.17
C THR A 60 0.93 9.44 -0.16
N MET A 61 0.30 10.32 0.64
CA MET A 61 0.74 11.70 0.81
C MET A 61 2.06 11.77 1.60
N GLY A 62 2.25 10.89 2.59
CA GLY A 62 3.52 10.76 3.30
C GLY A 62 4.66 10.37 2.35
N LEU A 63 4.41 9.42 1.45
CA LEU A 63 5.37 9.03 0.41
C LEU A 63 5.63 10.15 -0.60
N ALA A 64 4.58 10.86 -1.05
CA ALA A 64 4.69 11.99 -1.97
C ALA A 64 5.51 13.15 -1.36
N LYS A 65 5.30 13.47 -0.07
CA LYS A 65 6.08 14.48 0.67
C LYS A 65 7.58 14.18 0.66
N MET A 66 7.96 12.90 0.65
CA MET A 66 9.35 12.46 0.61
C MET A 66 9.93 12.29 -0.81
N GLY A 67 9.14 12.62 -1.85
CA GLY A 67 9.53 12.43 -3.25
C GLY A 67 9.60 10.97 -3.71
N LEU A 68 9.07 10.03 -2.93
CA LEU A 68 9.15 8.60 -3.24
C LEU A 68 8.25 8.19 -4.42
N LEU A 69 7.31 9.06 -4.80
CA LEU A 69 6.37 8.85 -5.90
C LEU A 69 6.79 9.60 -7.18
N ASP A 70 7.88 10.37 -7.15
CA ASP A 70 8.25 11.28 -8.25
C ASP A 70 8.78 10.57 -9.51
N SER A 71 9.12 9.28 -9.39
CA SER A 71 9.72 8.47 -10.46
C SER A 71 9.15 7.05 -10.53
N ARG A 72 7.98 6.83 -9.94
CA ARG A 72 7.34 5.52 -9.84
C ARG A 72 5.87 5.61 -10.16
N ARG A 73 5.32 4.62 -10.85
CA ARG A 73 3.87 4.54 -11.11
C ARG A 73 3.13 4.43 -9.78
N HIS A 74 2.09 5.23 -9.61
CA HIS A 74 1.34 5.26 -8.35
C HIS A 74 -0.08 5.78 -8.51
N THR A 75 -0.88 5.59 -7.47
CA THR A 75 -2.19 6.24 -7.30
C THR A 75 -2.32 6.86 -5.90
N SER A 76 -3.43 7.54 -5.64
CA SER A 76 -3.78 8.10 -4.33
C SER A 76 -5.29 8.27 -4.23
N ASN A 77 -5.79 8.89 -3.15
CA ASN A 77 -7.20 9.27 -3.07
C ASN A 77 -7.62 10.22 -4.20
N ASN A 78 -6.77 11.18 -4.55
CA ASN A 78 -7.02 12.19 -5.59
C ASN A 78 -5.72 12.94 -5.91
N LEU A 79 -5.41 13.10 -7.20
CA LEU A 79 -4.21 13.78 -7.68
C LEU A 79 -4.15 15.26 -7.25
N GLU A 80 -5.23 16.02 -7.47
CA GLU A 80 -5.25 17.45 -7.17
C GLU A 80 -5.14 17.73 -5.67
N TYR A 81 -5.78 16.91 -4.84
CA TYR A 81 -5.62 16.98 -3.39
C TYR A 81 -4.18 16.66 -2.95
N MET A 82 -3.53 15.67 -3.58
CA MET A 82 -2.12 15.37 -3.32
C MET A 82 -1.22 16.56 -3.69
N LYS A 83 -1.40 17.16 -4.86
CA LYS A 83 -0.64 18.35 -5.30
C LYS A 83 -0.86 19.54 -4.35
N MET A 84 -2.08 19.73 -3.86
CA MET A 84 -2.41 20.79 -2.90
C MET A 84 -1.70 20.60 -1.55
N ILE A 85 -1.61 19.37 -1.03
CA ILE A 85 -1.04 19.11 0.30
C ILE A 85 0.47 18.85 0.25
N CYS A 86 0.99 18.36 -0.86
CA CYS A 86 2.40 18.06 -1.08
C CYS A 86 2.97 18.97 -2.17
N PRO A 87 3.27 20.25 -1.88
CA PRO A 87 3.65 21.22 -2.92
C PRO A 87 4.97 20.92 -3.63
N HIS A 88 5.80 20.03 -3.08
CA HIS A 88 7.06 19.57 -3.69
C HIS A 88 6.93 18.27 -4.49
N TYR A 89 5.73 17.66 -4.54
CA TYR A 89 5.47 16.47 -5.34
C TYR A 89 5.53 16.82 -6.83
N ILE A 90 6.31 16.06 -7.59
CA ILE A 90 6.49 16.25 -9.05
C ILE A 90 6.19 14.98 -9.85
N GLY A 91 5.62 13.96 -9.21
CA GLY A 91 5.31 12.66 -9.80
C GLY A 91 4.06 12.60 -10.67
N GLU A 92 3.42 13.72 -11.01
CA GLU A 92 2.12 13.74 -11.72
C GLU A 92 2.12 12.90 -13.02
N SER A 93 3.23 12.90 -13.76
CA SER A 93 3.37 12.09 -14.98
C SER A 93 3.33 10.56 -14.76
N TYR A 94 3.52 10.11 -13.52
CA TYR A 94 3.45 8.70 -13.11
C TYR A 94 2.16 8.35 -12.36
N TYR A 95 1.25 9.32 -12.21
CA TYR A 95 -0.03 9.08 -11.53
C TYR A 95 -1.00 8.34 -12.45
N GLU A 96 -1.63 7.29 -11.94
CA GLU A 96 -2.64 6.51 -12.65
C GLU A 96 -3.99 6.61 -11.94
N MET A 97 -5.06 6.80 -12.71
CA MET A 97 -6.44 6.84 -12.20
C MET A 97 -7.00 5.43 -11.97
N GLU A 98 -6.26 4.63 -11.21
CA GLU A 98 -6.59 3.25 -10.85
C GLU A 98 -6.81 3.13 -9.33
N PRO A 99 -7.65 2.20 -8.86
CA PRO A 99 -7.92 1.99 -7.44
C PRO A 99 -6.66 1.60 -6.65
N ALA A 100 -5.79 0.80 -7.26
CA ALA A 100 -4.50 0.39 -6.74
C ALA A 100 -3.47 0.24 -7.88
N VAL A 101 -2.20 0.54 -7.59
CA VAL A 101 -1.10 0.50 -8.55
C VAL A 101 0.10 -0.19 -7.90
N THR A 102 0.76 -1.06 -8.66
CA THR A 102 2.02 -1.70 -8.29
C THR A 102 3.12 -1.28 -9.25
N ASP A 103 4.24 -0.82 -8.70
CA ASP A 103 5.47 -0.53 -9.43
C ASP A 103 6.69 -1.14 -8.72
N GLY A 104 7.15 -2.29 -9.23
CA GLY A 104 8.16 -3.11 -8.56
C GLY A 104 7.72 -3.50 -7.16
N ASN A 105 8.46 -3.04 -6.15
CA ASN A 105 8.21 -3.29 -4.73
C ASN A 105 7.40 -2.18 -4.02
N LEU A 106 6.80 -1.25 -4.77
CA LEU A 106 5.88 -0.25 -4.24
C LEU A 106 4.44 -0.58 -4.64
N VAL A 107 3.55 -0.66 -3.66
CA VAL A 107 2.09 -0.72 -3.87
C VAL A 107 1.45 0.54 -3.31
N THR A 108 0.63 1.21 -4.12
CA THR A 108 -0.17 2.37 -3.68
C THR A 108 -1.64 2.16 -3.98
N ALA A 109 -2.53 2.68 -3.14
CA ALA A 109 -3.97 2.59 -3.36
C ALA A 109 -4.74 3.77 -2.77
N SER A 110 -5.91 4.01 -3.33
CA SER A 110 -6.92 4.90 -2.73
C SER A 110 -7.54 4.25 -1.50
N GLY A 111 -7.95 5.06 -0.52
CA GLY A 111 -8.57 4.60 0.72
C GLY A 111 -9.93 3.92 0.54
N ILE A 112 -10.55 4.09 -0.63
CA ILE A 112 -11.81 3.42 -0.98
C ILE A 112 -11.61 2.05 -1.64
N ALA A 113 -10.36 1.63 -1.86
CA ALA A 113 -10.01 0.41 -2.57
C ALA A 113 -9.19 -0.59 -1.70
N PRO A 114 -9.64 -0.94 -0.48
CA PRO A 114 -8.89 -1.85 0.38
C PRO A 114 -8.80 -3.27 -0.20
N LEU A 115 -9.76 -3.69 -1.03
CA LEU A 115 -9.78 -5.02 -1.63
C LEU A 115 -8.71 -5.13 -2.74
N GLU A 116 -8.67 -4.15 -3.64
CA GLU A 116 -7.65 -4.05 -4.69
C GLU A 116 -6.26 -3.84 -4.10
N PHE A 117 -6.12 -2.98 -3.08
CA PHE A 117 -4.87 -2.83 -2.34
C PHE A 117 -4.36 -4.18 -1.82
N THR A 118 -5.23 -4.94 -1.17
CA THR A 118 -4.88 -6.26 -0.63
C THR A 118 -4.50 -7.23 -1.75
N MET A 119 -5.24 -7.25 -2.86
CA MET A 119 -4.92 -8.08 -4.03
C MET A 119 -3.51 -7.77 -4.57
N HIS A 120 -3.17 -6.49 -4.73
CA HIS A 120 -1.86 -6.07 -5.20
C HIS A 120 -0.73 -6.47 -4.24
N VAL A 121 -0.94 -6.29 -2.93
CA VAL A 121 0.06 -6.70 -1.92
C VAL A 121 0.27 -8.21 -1.92
N LEU A 122 -0.81 -9.01 -1.88
CA LEU A 122 -0.71 -10.47 -1.91
C LEU A 122 -0.04 -10.97 -3.20
N LYS A 123 -0.31 -10.31 -4.34
CA LYS A 123 0.32 -10.64 -5.62
C LYS A 123 1.83 -10.38 -5.61
N VAL A 124 2.27 -9.25 -5.07
CA VAL A 124 3.71 -8.90 -5.00
C VAL A 124 4.46 -9.83 -4.05
N LEU A 125 3.82 -10.25 -2.97
CA LEU A 125 4.42 -11.19 -2.01
C LEU A 125 4.41 -12.65 -2.49
N ASP A 126 3.73 -12.94 -3.60
CA ASP A 126 3.63 -14.28 -4.19
C ASP A 126 3.19 -15.36 -3.17
N VAL A 127 2.31 -14.98 -2.24
CA VAL A 127 1.85 -15.88 -1.16
C VAL A 127 0.68 -16.76 -1.58
N PHE A 128 0.00 -16.42 -2.68
CA PHE A 128 -1.07 -17.22 -3.28
C PHE A 128 -0.75 -17.50 -4.75
N ALA A 129 -1.04 -18.73 -5.18
CA ALA A 129 -1.09 -19.04 -6.61
C ALA A 129 -2.06 -18.09 -7.34
N PRO A 130 -1.81 -17.74 -8.62
CA PRO A 130 -2.62 -16.77 -9.35
C PRO A 130 -4.13 -17.08 -9.34
N GLU A 131 -4.50 -18.35 -9.48
CA GLU A 131 -5.89 -18.80 -9.48
C GLU A 131 -6.54 -18.61 -8.11
N THR A 132 -5.82 -18.95 -7.04
CA THR A 132 -6.25 -18.74 -5.64
C THR A 132 -6.48 -17.27 -5.35
N LEU A 133 -5.55 -16.40 -5.76
CA LEU A 133 -5.69 -14.97 -5.57
C LEU A 133 -6.89 -14.41 -6.34
N GLN A 134 -7.10 -14.87 -7.58
CA GLN A 134 -8.23 -14.42 -8.39
C GLN A 134 -9.57 -14.87 -7.82
N SER A 135 -9.71 -16.12 -7.40
CA SER A 135 -10.93 -16.62 -6.77
C SER A 135 -11.19 -15.93 -5.42
N TRP A 136 -10.14 -15.65 -4.64
CA TRP A 136 -10.24 -14.83 -3.44
C TRP A 136 -10.79 -13.44 -3.75
N PHE A 137 -10.17 -12.72 -4.70
CA PHE A 137 -10.60 -11.37 -5.06
C PHE A 137 -12.06 -11.36 -5.53
N ASN A 138 -12.42 -12.27 -6.44
CA ASN A 138 -13.77 -12.38 -6.98
C ASN A 138 -14.81 -12.71 -5.90
N LEU A 139 -14.48 -13.57 -4.93
CA LEU A 139 -15.36 -13.88 -3.81
C LEU A 139 -15.68 -12.63 -2.99
N TYR A 140 -14.65 -11.85 -2.63
CA TYR A 140 -14.84 -10.64 -1.81
C TYR A 140 -15.48 -9.49 -2.59
N GLN A 141 -15.29 -9.43 -3.91
CA GLN A 141 -15.88 -8.40 -4.76
C GLN A 141 -17.35 -8.67 -5.09
N THR A 142 -17.71 -9.92 -5.37
CA THR A 142 -19.04 -10.28 -5.91
C THR A 142 -19.95 -10.95 -4.90
N HIS A 143 -19.39 -11.53 -3.84
CA HIS A 143 -20.10 -12.36 -2.86
C HIS A 143 -20.78 -13.61 -3.46
N GLU A 144 -20.41 -14.04 -4.66
CA GLU A 144 -20.99 -15.23 -5.29
C GLU A 144 -20.38 -16.52 -4.70
N PRO A 145 -21.21 -17.47 -4.19
CA PRO A 145 -20.71 -18.70 -3.57
C PRO A 145 -19.83 -19.58 -4.47
N ARG A 146 -19.96 -19.49 -5.79
CA ARG A 146 -19.10 -20.26 -6.72
C ARG A 146 -17.62 -19.97 -6.54
N TYR A 147 -17.26 -18.71 -6.26
CA TYR A 147 -15.87 -18.32 -6.05
C TYR A 147 -15.32 -18.84 -4.73
N PHE A 148 -16.18 -19.11 -3.74
CA PHE A 148 -15.77 -19.81 -2.53
C PHE A 148 -15.37 -21.26 -2.85
N PHE A 149 -16.16 -21.97 -3.66
CA PHE A 149 -15.81 -23.33 -4.08
C PHE A 149 -14.54 -23.37 -4.93
N GLU A 150 -14.40 -22.43 -5.87
CA GLU A 150 -13.16 -22.27 -6.65
C GLU A 150 -11.96 -22.02 -5.72
N LEU A 151 -12.06 -21.05 -4.81
CA LEU A 151 -11.01 -20.74 -3.83
C LEU A 151 -10.62 -21.96 -3.00
N MET A 152 -11.59 -22.70 -2.45
CA MET A 152 -11.31 -23.91 -1.66
C MET A 152 -10.64 -25.01 -2.50
N SER A 153 -10.87 -25.05 -3.81
CA SER A 153 -10.25 -26.03 -4.70
C SER A 153 -8.81 -25.67 -5.11
N THR A 154 -8.43 -24.39 -5.01
CA THR A 154 -7.12 -23.89 -5.42
C THR A 154 -6.17 -23.67 -4.23
N ILE A 155 -6.69 -23.53 -3.01
CA ILE A 155 -5.88 -23.54 -1.78
C ILE A 155 -5.25 -24.94 -1.63
N LYS A 156 -3.93 -25.00 -1.68
CA LYS A 156 -3.12 -26.19 -1.39
C LYS A 156 -2.26 -25.95 -0.17
#